data_AF-A0A2E8S5W1-F1
#
_entry.id   AF-A0A2E8S5W1-F1
#
_cell.length_a   1.000
_cell.length_b   1.000
_cell.length_c   1.000
_cell.angle_alpha   90.00
_cell.angle_beta   90.00
_cell.angle_gamma   90.00
#
_symmetry.space_group_name_H-M   'P 1'
#
loop_
_entity.id
_entity.type
_entity.pdbx_description
1 polymer ?
#
loop_
_entity_poly.entity_id
_entity_poly.type
_entity_poly.pdbx_seq_one_letter_code
_entity_poly.pdbx_strand_id
1 'polypeptide(L)'
;MDHNPDRIVLWPGYFDAKNPRRAGRRVPKDAAVKNPDLEGLILAARTAGVKKMKREERISHPKRPHALEGRLWLSRKGAKESIGTSSKEEIMQIIGGVWQKMHKDAIQAEKISKKKGPSKGDRRARSQRKVRNNQRKRR
;
A
#
# COMPACT_ATOMS: atom_id res chain seq x y z
N MET A 1 -24.98 14.62 3.98
CA MET A 1 -24.04 13.52 3.63
C MET A 1 -24.85 12.47 2.89
N ASP A 2 -24.64 12.31 1.59
CA ASP A 2 -25.41 11.36 0.79
C ASP A 2 -25.14 9.94 1.26
N HIS A 3 -26.07 9.41 2.07
CA HIS A 3 -26.01 8.04 2.55
C HIS A 3 -26.42 7.13 1.40
N ASN A 4 -25.49 6.90 0.47
CA ASN A 4 -25.70 5.96 -0.60
C ASN A 4 -25.27 4.56 -0.11
N PRO A 5 -26.20 3.64 0.18
CA PRO A 5 -25.89 2.33 0.75
C PRO A 5 -25.05 1.46 -0.19
N ASP A 6 -25.04 1.79 -1.49
CA ASP A 6 -24.22 1.13 -2.51
C ASP A 6 -22.74 1.58 -2.49
N ARG A 7 -22.36 2.55 -1.64
CA ARG A 7 -20.99 3.07 -1.60
C ARG A 7 -20.25 2.68 -0.31
N ILE A 8 -19.07 2.11 -0.46
CA ILE A 8 -18.15 1.79 0.63
C ILE A 8 -17.05 2.86 0.66
N VAL A 9 -16.82 3.47 1.83
CA VAL A 9 -15.63 4.30 2.07
C VAL A 9 -14.50 3.44 2.61
N LEU A 10 -13.35 3.52 1.95
CA LEU A 10 -12.08 3.00 2.42
C LEU A 10 -11.13 4.15 2.74
N TRP A 11 -10.46 4.05 3.87
CA TRP A 11 -9.41 4.97 4.29
C TRP A 11 -8.08 4.22 4.35
N PRO A 12 -6.96 4.81 3.87
CA PRO A 12 -5.65 4.17 3.95
C PRO A 12 -5.32 3.70 5.37
N GLY A 13 -5.62 4.50 6.40
CA GLY A 13 -5.38 4.15 7.80
C GLY A 13 -6.19 2.96 8.34
N TYR A 14 -7.15 2.40 7.59
CA TYR A 14 -7.76 1.10 7.93
C TYR A 14 -6.82 -0.08 7.72
N PHE A 15 -5.83 0.09 6.84
CA PHE A 15 -4.83 -0.90 6.46
C PHE A 15 -3.50 -0.70 7.18
N ASP A 16 -3.38 0.31 8.06
CA ASP A 16 -2.11 0.61 8.72
C ASP A 16 -1.76 -0.46 9.75
N ALA A 17 -0.68 -1.20 9.48
CA ALA A 17 -0.13 -2.21 10.36
C ALA A 17 0.38 -1.64 11.69
N LYS A 18 0.81 -0.37 11.72
CA LYS A 18 1.29 0.30 12.95
C LYS A 18 0.17 0.61 13.92
N ASN A 19 -1.03 0.90 13.40
CA ASN A 19 -2.17 1.26 14.23
C ASN A 19 -2.86 0.02 14.80
N PRO A 20 -3.12 -0.07 16.12
CA PRO A 20 -3.94 -1.15 16.67
C PRO A 20 -5.41 -1.06 16.18
N ARG A 21 -6.21 -2.13 16.33
CA ARG A 21 -7.64 -2.14 15.94
C ARG A 21 -8.43 -1.00 16.59
N ARG A 22 -8.17 -0.72 17.88
CA ARG A 22 -8.76 0.39 18.63
C ARG A 22 -8.48 1.78 18.01
N ALA A 23 -7.33 1.93 17.35
CA ALA A 23 -6.90 3.19 16.74
C ALA A 23 -7.36 3.36 15.28
N GLY A 24 -8.03 2.36 14.70
CA GLY A 24 -8.67 2.50 13.39
C GLY A 24 -8.35 1.40 12.38
N ARG A 25 -7.37 0.52 12.64
CA ARG A 25 -7.13 -0.63 11.75
C ARG A 25 -8.38 -1.52 11.68
N ARG A 26 -8.78 -1.93 10.48
CA ARG A 26 -9.96 -2.78 10.24
C ARG A 26 -9.61 -4.17 9.73
N VAL A 27 -8.42 -4.34 9.16
CA VAL A 27 -7.94 -5.62 8.62
C VAL A 27 -7.04 -6.37 9.60
N PRO A 28 -6.89 -7.71 9.47
CA PRO A 28 -5.86 -8.47 10.18
C PRO A 28 -4.45 -8.00 9.78
N LYS A 29 -3.43 -8.34 10.58
CA LYS A 29 -2.04 -7.91 10.31
C LYS A 29 -1.51 -8.46 8.98
N ASP A 30 -1.98 -9.62 8.55
CA ASP A 30 -1.54 -10.24 7.31
C ASP A 30 -2.04 -9.52 6.05
N ALA A 31 -3.11 -8.71 6.19
CA ALA A 31 -3.65 -7.85 5.15
C ALA A 31 -3.37 -6.36 5.42
N ALA A 32 -2.50 -6.05 6.39
CA ALA A 32 -2.14 -4.69 6.77
C ALA A 32 -0.75 -4.34 6.22
N VAL A 33 -0.58 -3.10 5.77
CA VAL A 33 0.67 -2.57 5.18
C VAL A 33 1.33 -1.55 6.10
N LYS A 34 2.64 -1.36 5.95
CA LYS A 34 3.38 -0.34 6.69
C LYS A 34 3.28 0.99 5.95
N ASN A 35 2.80 2.04 6.63
CA ASN A 35 2.61 3.38 6.03
C ASN A 35 1.69 3.34 4.79
N PRO A 36 0.40 3.02 4.95
CA PRO A 36 -0.54 2.98 3.82
C PRO A 36 -0.69 4.36 3.18
N ASP A 37 -0.69 4.38 1.85
CA ASP A 37 -0.90 5.56 1.01
C ASP A 37 -2.17 5.40 0.15
N LEU A 38 -2.72 6.53 -0.32
CA LEU A 38 -3.91 6.50 -1.18
C LEU A 38 -3.63 5.83 -2.52
N GLU A 39 -2.46 6.07 -3.11
CA GLU A 39 -2.07 5.47 -4.40
C GLU A 39 -1.92 3.95 -4.29
N GLY A 40 -1.21 3.47 -3.27
CA GLY A 40 -1.11 2.04 -2.99
C GLY A 40 -2.47 1.38 -2.79
N LEU A 41 -3.40 2.04 -2.09
CA LEU A 41 -4.76 1.54 -1.91
C LEU A 41 -5.51 1.45 -3.25
N ILE A 42 -5.41 2.48 -4.10
CA ILE A 42 -6.02 2.51 -5.44
C ILE A 42 -5.45 1.39 -6.31
N LEU A 43 -4.13 1.24 -6.32
CA LEU A 43 -3.45 0.22 -7.11
C LEU A 43 -3.86 -1.18 -6.66
N ALA A 44 -3.85 -1.44 -5.35
CA ALA A 44 -4.30 -2.72 -4.80
C ALA A 44 -5.77 -3.01 -5.12
N ALA A 45 -6.66 -2.02 -5.04
CA ALA A 45 -8.06 -2.17 -5.40
C ALA A 45 -8.24 -2.49 -6.90
N ARG A 46 -7.45 -1.85 -7.78
CA ARG A 46 -7.43 -2.17 -9.22
C ARG A 46 -6.92 -3.57 -9.48
N THR A 47 -5.84 -3.98 -8.82
CA THR A 47 -5.27 -5.33 -8.93
C THR A 47 -6.24 -6.39 -8.41
N ALA A 48 -7.03 -6.06 -7.38
CA ALA A 48 -8.13 -6.90 -6.89
C ALA A 48 -9.35 -6.95 -7.83
N GLY A 49 -9.35 -6.20 -8.95
CA GLY A 49 -10.39 -6.23 -9.97
C GLY A 49 -11.49 -5.17 -9.81
N VAL A 50 -11.42 -4.29 -8.81
CA VAL A 50 -12.47 -3.29 -8.57
C VAL A 50 -12.36 -2.14 -9.57
N LYS A 51 -13.29 -2.09 -10.54
CA LYS A 51 -13.30 -1.09 -11.62
C LYS A 51 -13.98 0.23 -11.23
N LYS A 52 -15.09 0.15 -10.49
CA LYS A 52 -15.93 1.31 -10.14
C LYS A 52 -15.51 1.91 -8.80
N MET A 53 -14.60 2.89 -8.85
CA MET A 53 -14.11 3.59 -7.68
C MET A 53 -13.90 5.09 -7.94
N LYS A 54 -14.00 5.90 -6.88
CA LYS A 54 -13.74 7.35 -6.91
C LYS A 54 -12.70 7.71 -5.85
N ARG A 55 -11.62 8.35 -6.29
CA ARG A 55 -10.58 8.90 -5.40
C ARG A 55 -10.94 10.30 -4.94
N GLU A 56 -10.68 10.59 -3.67
CA GLU A 56 -10.78 11.94 -3.12
C GLU A 56 -9.56 12.22 -2.26
N GLU A 57 -8.73 13.14 -2.74
CA GLU A 57 -7.47 13.53 -2.10
C GLU A 57 -7.67 14.63 -1.07
N ARG A 58 -6.69 14.81 -0.17
CA ARG A 58 -6.66 15.89 0.84
C ARG A 58 -7.87 15.88 1.78
N ILE A 59 -8.55 14.74 1.89
CA ILE A 59 -9.63 14.52 2.85
C ILE A 59 -9.05 13.76 4.05
N SER A 60 -9.39 14.23 5.25
CA SER A 60 -8.99 13.58 6.50
C SER A 60 -10.12 12.72 7.06
N HIS A 61 -9.74 11.60 7.68
CA HIS A 61 -10.68 10.82 8.48
C HIS A 61 -11.13 11.66 9.70
N PRO A 62 -12.41 11.65 10.11
CA PRO A 62 -12.90 12.48 11.23
C PRO A 62 -12.12 12.29 12.54
N LYS A 63 -11.70 11.05 12.83
CA LYS A 63 -10.85 10.70 13.99
C LYS A 63 -9.36 11.07 13.83
N ARG A 64 -8.92 11.55 12.66
CA ARG A 64 -7.53 11.90 12.32
C ARG A 64 -7.50 13.14 11.41
N PRO A 65 -7.95 14.32 11.89
CA PRO A 65 -8.10 15.51 11.06
C PRO A 65 -6.79 16.01 10.44
N HIS A 66 -5.64 15.77 11.08
CA HIS A 66 -4.33 16.22 10.59
C HIS A 66 -3.69 15.29 9.54
N ALA A 67 -4.27 14.11 9.27
CA ALA A 67 -3.60 13.08 8.46
C ALA A 67 -3.64 13.35 6.94
N LEU A 68 -4.69 14.01 6.44
CA LEU A 68 -4.90 14.31 5.01
C LEU A 68 -4.67 13.11 4.08
N GLU A 69 -4.94 11.91 4.58
CA GLU A 69 -4.64 10.63 3.94
C GLU A 69 -5.43 10.39 2.64
N GLY A 70 -6.53 11.11 2.45
CA GLY A 70 -7.47 10.90 1.35
C GLY A 70 -8.40 9.70 1.61
N ARG A 71 -9.42 9.58 0.78
CA ARG A 71 -10.39 8.47 0.84
C ARG A 71 -10.66 7.88 -0.52
N LEU A 72 -10.98 6.59 -0.52
CA LEU A 72 -11.40 5.86 -1.70
C LEU A 72 -12.85 5.40 -1.53
N TRP A 73 -13.70 5.79 -2.48
CA TRP A 73 -15.06 5.29 -2.58
C TRP A 73 -15.12 4.11 -3.53
N LEU A 74 -15.72 3.01 -3.09
CA LEU A 74 -15.99 1.82 -3.91
C LEU A 74 -17.49 1.60 -4.06
N SER A 75 -17.92 1.07 -5.20
CA SER A 75 -19.29 0.56 -5.36
C SER A 75 -19.42 -0.86 -4.82
N ARG A 76 -20.40 -1.14 -3.95
CA ARG A 76 -20.74 -2.49 -3.46
C ARG A 76 -21.07 -3.44 -4.60
N LYS A 77 -21.86 -2.99 -5.57
CA LYS A 77 -22.23 -3.77 -6.75
C LYS A 77 -21.00 -4.11 -7.59
N GLY A 78 -20.13 -3.12 -7.84
CA GLY A 78 -18.88 -3.34 -8.55
C GLY A 78 -17.90 -4.26 -7.81
N ALA A 79 -17.85 -4.19 -6.49
CA ALA A 79 -17.05 -5.10 -5.68
C ALA A 79 -17.62 -6.53 -5.70
N LYS A 80 -18.95 -6.71 -5.62
CA LYS A 80 -19.59 -8.02 -5.75
C LYS A 80 -19.33 -8.67 -7.10
N GLU A 81 -19.36 -7.88 -8.18
CA GLU A 81 -19.09 -8.37 -9.54
C GLU A 81 -17.63 -8.78 -9.74
N SER A 82 -16.68 -8.06 -9.13
CA SER A 82 -15.24 -8.29 -9.33
C SER A 82 -14.63 -9.28 -8.34
N ILE A 83 -14.97 -9.14 -7.06
CA ILE A 83 -14.41 -9.91 -5.94
C ILE A 83 -15.32 -11.09 -5.58
N GLY A 84 -16.59 -11.07 -5.99
CA GLY A 84 -17.60 -12.06 -5.63
C GLY A 84 -18.32 -11.76 -4.31
N THR A 85 -17.91 -10.72 -3.59
CA THR A 85 -18.36 -10.45 -2.22
C THR A 85 -18.91 -9.04 -2.08
N SER A 86 -19.97 -8.90 -1.27
CA SER A 86 -20.61 -7.61 -0.97
C SER A 86 -20.35 -7.11 0.45
N SER A 87 -19.63 -7.91 1.24
CA SER A 87 -19.25 -7.61 2.61
C SER A 87 -18.09 -6.64 2.63
N LYS A 88 -18.26 -5.54 3.37
CA LYS A 88 -17.23 -4.50 3.50
C LYS A 88 -15.92 -5.06 4.08
N GLU A 89 -16.02 -5.95 5.06
CA GLU A 89 -14.85 -6.52 5.75
C GLU A 89 -14.05 -7.43 4.84
N GLU A 90 -14.73 -8.29 4.10
CA GLU A 90 -14.10 -9.23 3.17
C GLU A 90 -13.43 -8.49 2.00
N ILE A 91 -14.10 -7.48 1.44
CA ILE A 91 -13.51 -6.58 0.44
C ILE A 91 -12.23 -5.93 0.98
N MET A 92 -12.25 -5.42 2.21
CA MET A 92 -11.06 -4.86 2.84
C MET A 92 -9.96 -5.91 3.01
N GLN A 93 -10.28 -7.13 3.45
CA GLN A 93 -9.27 -8.18 3.62
C GLN A 93 -8.62 -8.57 2.30
N ILE A 94 -9.40 -8.71 1.23
CA ILE A 94 -8.91 -9.08 -0.10
C ILE A 94 -8.00 -8.00 -0.67
N ILE A 95 -8.46 -6.74 -0.66
CA ILE A 95 -7.64 -5.59 -1.11
C ILE A 95 -6.36 -5.49 -0.28
N GLY A 96 -6.47 -5.62 1.05
CA GLY A 96 -5.33 -5.56 1.95
C GLY A 96 -4.33 -6.70 1.73
N GLY A 97 -4.81 -7.91 1.44
CA GLY A 97 -3.97 -9.06 1.11
C GLY A 97 -3.19 -8.86 -0.19
N VAL A 98 -3.85 -8.38 -1.24
CA VAL A 98 -3.21 -8.01 -2.51
C VAL A 98 -2.16 -6.94 -2.28
N TRP A 99 -2.50 -5.89 -1.53
CA TRP A 99 -1.59 -4.79 -1.23
C TRP A 99 -0.34 -5.26 -0.46
N GLN A 100 -0.54 -6.09 0.56
CA GLN A 100 0.56 -6.62 1.35
C GLN A 100 1.47 -7.53 0.53
N LYS A 101 0.91 -8.33 -0.38
CA LYS A 101 1.70 -9.15 -1.31
C LYS A 101 2.58 -8.26 -2.18
N MET A 102 2.00 -7.24 -2.81
CA MET A 102 2.75 -6.26 -3.61
C MET A 102 3.88 -5.60 -2.81
N HIS A 103 3.61 -5.24 -1.56
CA HIS A 103 4.61 -4.59 -0.71
C HIS A 103 5.75 -5.54 -0.32
N LYS A 104 5.44 -6.81 -0.02
CA LYS A 104 6.44 -7.86 0.25
C LYS A 104 7.28 -8.15 -1.00
N ASP A 105 6.65 -8.26 -2.15
CA ASP A 105 7.31 -8.52 -3.44
C ASP A 105 8.28 -7.37 -3.79
N ALA A 106 7.88 -6.11 -3.57
CA ALA A 106 8.75 -4.95 -3.74
C ALA A 106 9.97 -5.00 -2.80
N ILE A 107 9.76 -5.28 -1.52
CA ILE A 107 10.84 -5.40 -0.53
C ILE A 107 11.78 -6.56 -0.89
N GLN A 108 11.24 -7.69 -1.36
CA GLN A 108 12.03 -8.84 -1.78
C GLN A 108 12.84 -8.53 -3.04
N ALA A 109 12.24 -7.89 -4.05
CA ALA A 109 12.92 -7.45 -5.26
C ALA A 109 14.08 -6.49 -4.95
N GLU A 110 13.89 -5.53 -4.03
CA GLU A 110 14.96 -4.66 -3.56
C GLU A 110 16.09 -5.44 -2.87
N LYS A 111 15.76 -6.41 -2.01
CA LYS A 111 16.76 -7.25 -1.33
C LYS A 111 17.55 -8.09 -2.33
N ILE A 112 16.88 -8.65 -3.35
CA ILE A 112 17.51 -9.42 -4.43
C ILE A 112 18.44 -8.51 -5.24
N SER A 113 17.99 -7.32 -5.62
CA SER A 113 18.80 -6.32 -6.33
C SER A 113 20.06 -5.92 -5.55
N LYS A 114 19.91 -5.62 -4.25
CA LYS A 114 21.04 -5.29 -3.36
C LYS A 114 22.04 -6.44 -3.24
N LYS A 115 21.57 -7.70 -3.18
CA LYS A 115 22.43 -8.89 -3.14
C LYS A 115 23.16 -9.16 -4.46
N LYS A 116 22.50 -8.96 -5.61
CA LYS A 116 23.05 -9.22 -6.95
C LYS A 116 24.26 -8.31 -7.27
N GLY A 117 24.33 -7.13 -6.66
CA GLY A 117 25.42 -6.18 -6.86
C GLY A 117 25.50 -5.63 -8.30
N PRO A 118 26.45 -4.73 -8.59
CA PRO A 118 26.59 -4.15 -9.93
C PRO A 118 27.00 -5.22 -10.96
N SER A 119 26.44 -5.10 -12.17
CA SER A 119 26.63 -6.07 -13.27
C SER A 119 28.12 -6.31 -13.59
N LYS A 120 28.45 -7.50 -14.10
CA LYS A 120 29.85 -7.94 -14.31
C LYS A 120 30.66 -7.04 -15.25
N GLY A 121 30.01 -6.29 -16.14
CA GLY A 121 30.63 -5.36 -17.09
C GLY A 121 30.83 -3.92 -16.59
N ASP A 122 30.29 -3.56 -15.43
CA ASP A 122 30.22 -2.16 -14.99
C ASP A 122 31.50 -1.73 -14.23
N ARG A 123 32.64 -1.67 -14.95
CA ARG A 123 33.95 -1.34 -14.37
C ARG A 123 33.96 0.02 -13.66
N ARG A 124 33.18 1.00 -14.15
CA ARG A 124 33.05 2.35 -13.58
C ARG A 124 32.35 2.35 -12.21
N ALA A 125 31.30 1.55 -12.03
CA ALA A 125 30.61 1.45 -10.73
C ALA A 125 31.48 0.78 -9.65
N ARG A 126 32.33 -0.18 -10.04
CA ARG A 126 33.27 -0.84 -9.12
C ARG A 126 34.44 0.07 -8.71
N SER A 127 34.99 0.83 -9.65
CA SER A 127 36.14 1.72 -9.38
C SER A 127 35.76 2.84 -8.39
N GLN A 128 34.57 3.44 -8.53
CA GLN A 128 34.06 4.46 -7.61
C GLN A 128 33.90 3.93 -6.17
N ARG A 129 33.46 2.67 -6.00
CA ARG A 129 33.31 2.03 -4.68
C ARG A 129 34.67 1.79 -4.01
N LYS A 130 35.72 1.47 -4.78
CA LYS A 130 37.08 1.23 -4.27
C LYS A 130 37.75 2.52 -3.76
N VAL A 131 37.61 3.63 -4.50
CA VAL A 131 38.17 4.94 -4.12
C VAL A 131 37.55 5.45 -2.81
N ARG A 132 36.22 5.34 -2.67
CA ARG A 132 35.49 5.78 -1.47
C ARG A 132 35.87 5.00 -0.20
N ASN A 133 36.18 3.71 -0.34
CA ASN A 133 36.59 2.88 0.79
C ASN A 133 38.02 3.20 1.24
N ASN A 134 38.89 3.57 0.31
CA ASN A 134 40.28 3.92 0.62
C ASN A 134 40.39 5.29 1.34
N GLN A 135 39.52 6.25 1.01
CA GLN A 135 39.43 7.52 1.73
C GLN A 135 38.90 7.38 3.16
N ARG A 136 37.99 6.43 3.41
CA ARG A 136 37.48 6.13 4.76
C ARG A 136 38.48 5.42 5.67
N LYS A 137 39.43 4.66 5.10
CA LYS A 137 40.50 3.99 5.85
C LYS A 137 41.66 4.89 6.24
N ARG A 138 41.72 6.10 5.66
CA ARG A 138 42.78 7.11 5.86
C ARG A 138 42.35 8.27 6.77
N ARG A 139 41.18 8.16 7.40
CA ARG A 139 40.67 9.05 8.46
C ARG A 139 40.50 8.21 9.71
#